data_AF-A0A8T6IRF5-F1
#
_entry.id   AF-A0A8T6IRF5-F1
#
_cell.length_a   1.000
_cell.length_b   1.000
_cell.length_c   1.000
_cell.angle_alpha   90.00
_cell.angle_beta   90.00
_cell.angle_gamma   90.00
#
_symmetry.space_group_name_H-M   'P 1'
#
loop_
_entity.id
_entity.type
_entity.pdbx_description
1 polymer ?
#
loop_
_entity_poly.entity_id
_entity_poly.type
_entity_poly.pdbx_seq_one_letter_code
_entity_poly.pdbx_strand_id
1 'polypeptide(L)'
;LVAGTDPMDGIADINMRFTEGDNEYSAGYSQVYRIENFHRSAHWPEYLEIVEKMAGAPVMPHPQKVARVWFPKYTEHTTPKHQDFVHFQGSFDNITCWAPIGDCPIELGGLAVIPESHKVNRVLDHHFSLGAGALIVDETEHEEINPVWHSTDYEAGDALFFPMLTIHQALPNYTEDRLRLSLDNRYMIVGDNVAEHMLTPHSPSQLTWEDIYPDWRHDDLKYYWKAYDNPVVAQDMSYREKGLLEAIDLARAGNEDAIFALKRSAKNDPDSVAPEVLNVLDELGVTVER
;
A
#
# COMPACT_ATOMS: atom_id res chain seq x y z
N LEU A 1 11.96 -6.20 16.21
CA LEU A 1 12.60 -7.53 16.22
C LEU A 1 12.99 -7.86 17.66
N VAL A 2 12.96 -9.13 18.05
CA VAL A 2 13.39 -9.58 19.38
C VAL A 2 14.89 -9.28 19.56
N ALA A 3 15.25 -8.65 20.67
CA ALA A 3 16.63 -8.29 20.92
C ALA A 3 17.52 -9.54 21.05
N GLY A 4 18.66 -9.56 20.34
CA GLY A 4 19.64 -10.64 20.40
C GLY A 4 19.43 -11.79 19.42
N THR A 5 18.38 -11.75 18.58
CA THR A 5 18.22 -12.67 17.44
C THR A 5 18.93 -12.12 16.20
N ASP A 6 19.23 -12.97 15.23
CA ASP A 6 19.69 -12.51 13.92
C ASP A 6 18.55 -11.73 13.23
N PRO A 7 18.77 -10.49 12.75
CA PRO A 7 17.77 -9.77 11.98
C PRO A 7 17.28 -10.53 10.74
N MET A 8 18.12 -11.40 10.16
CA MET A 8 17.74 -12.22 9.00
C MET A 8 16.70 -13.29 9.34
N ASP A 9 16.60 -13.71 10.61
CA ASP A 9 15.55 -14.63 11.05
C ASP A 9 14.18 -13.95 11.14
N GLY A 10 14.15 -12.61 11.13
CA GLY A 10 12.91 -11.83 11.10
C GLY A 10 12.04 -11.97 12.36
N ILE A 11 12.61 -12.41 13.49
CA ILE A 11 11.85 -12.69 14.72
C ILE A 11 11.25 -11.40 15.29
N ALA A 12 9.94 -11.27 15.20
CA ALA A 12 9.13 -10.16 15.66
C ALA A 12 8.85 -10.23 17.16
N ASP A 13 8.86 -9.09 17.84
CA ASP A 13 8.22 -8.99 19.15
C ASP A 13 6.73 -8.80 18.95
N ILE A 14 5.96 -9.84 19.24
CA ILE A 14 4.51 -9.86 19.05
C ILE A 14 3.75 -8.89 19.98
N ASN A 15 4.40 -8.34 21.01
CA ASN A 15 3.81 -7.32 21.87
C ASN A 15 4.00 -5.90 21.29
N MET A 16 4.83 -5.76 20.25
CA MET A 16 5.12 -4.50 19.57
C MET A 16 4.66 -4.52 18.12
N ARG A 17 3.46 -5.08 17.87
CA ARG A 17 2.84 -5.10 16.54
C ARG A 17 2.11 -3.79 16.33
N PHE A 18 2.42 -3.15 15.21
CA PHE A 18 1.79 -1.91 14.77
C PHE A 18 1.37 -2.07 13.31
N THR A 19 0.39 -1.30 12.87
CA THR A 19 -0.05 -1.26 11.48
C THR A 19 -0.12 0.17 10.96
N GLU A 20 -0.26 0.30 9.65
CA GLU A 20 -0.45 1.59 9.00
C GLU A 20 -1.61 2.36 9.66
N GLY A 21 -1.33 3.63 9.97
CA GLY A 21 -2.18 4.47 10.79
C GLY A 21 -1.68 4.65 12.23
N ASP A 22 -0.85 3.75 12.78
CA ASP A 22 -0.27 3.93 14.12
C ASP A 22 0.97 4.83 14.07
N ASN A 23 1.11 5.73 15.04
CA ASN A 23 2.26 6.63 15.13
C ASN A 23 3.58 5.86 15.29
N GLU A 24 3.56 4.74 16.02
CA GLU A 24 4.69 3.85 16.20
C GLU A 24 5.09 3.14 14.90
N TYR A 25 4.11 2.76 14.07
CA TYR A 25 4.38 2.24 12.74
C TYR A 25 5.06 3.30 11.88
N SER A 26 4.52 4.53 11.86
CA SER A 26 5.11 5.66 11.13
C SER A 26 6.54 5.98 11.58
N ALA A 27 6.82 5.94 12.88
CA ALA A 27 8.16 6.16 13.41
C ALA A 27 9.17 5.14 12.85
N GLY A 28 8.83 3.85 12.83
CA GLY A 28 9.67 2.81 12.22
C GLY A 28 9.76 2.92 10.70
N TYR A 29 8.63 3.19 10.05
CA TYR A 29 8.53 3.31 8.60
C TYR A 29 9.38 4.46 8.04
N SER A 30 9.41 5.60 8.74
CA SER A 30 10.24 6.76 8.35
C SER A 30 11.73 6.42 8.25
N GLN A 31 12.22 5.49 9.09
CA GLN A 31 13.61 5.03 9.06
C GLN A 31 13.89 4.21 7.80
N VAL A 32 12.97 3.30 7.44
CA VAL A 32 13.06 2.51 6.19
C VAL A 32 13.08 3.45 4.98
N TYR A 33 12.20 4.47 5.00
CA TYR A 33 12.04 5.39 3.89
C TYR A 33 13.25 6.32 3.65
N ARG A 34 14.16 6.46 4.64
CA ARG A 34 15.43 7.20 4.50
C ARG A 34 16.52 6.38 3.82
N ILE A 35 16.38 5.05 3.72
CA ILE A 35 17.41 4.17 3.18
C ILE A 35 17.53 4.35 1.66
N GLU A 36 18.68 4.80 1.18
CA GLU A 36 18.95 4.97 -0.26
C GLU A 36 18.67 3.69 -1.08
N ASN A 37 19.09 2.53 -0.58
CA ASN A 37 18.88 1.25 -1.26
C ASN A 37 17.41 0.87 -1.42
N PHE A 38 16.53 1.31 -0.52
CA PHE A 38 15.09 1.10 -0.65
C PHE A 38 14.53 1.85 -1.86
N HIS A 39 15.01 3.06 -2.14
CA HIS A 39 14.59 3.81 -3.33
C HIS A 39 15.23 3.27 -4.60
N ARG A 40 16.49 2.83 -4.51
CA ARG A 40 17.23 2.24 -5.65
C ARG A 40 16.63 0.93 -6.15
N SER A 41 15.92 0.16 -5.33
CA SER A 41 15.39 -1.14 -5.73
C SER A 41 14.45 -1.07 -6.93
N ALA A 42 13.74 0.04 -7.10
CA ALA A 42 12.86 0.25 -8.25
C ALA A 42 13.60 0.66 -9.53
N HIS A 43 14.91 0.89 -9.46
CA HIS A 43 15.77 1.30 -10.58
C HIS A 43 16.75 0.21 -10.98
N TRP A 44 16.62 -1.01 -10.44
CA TRP A 44 17.44 -2.13 -10.87
C TRP A 44 17.22 -2.42 -12.36
N PRO A 45 18.30 -2.53 -13.17
CA PRO A 45 18.19 -2.73 -14.60
C PRO A 45 17.33 -3.93 -14.98
N GLU A 46 17.39 -5.01 -14.20
CA GLU A 46 16.63 -6.24 -14.41
C GLU A 46 15.12 -5.99 -14.31
N TYR A 47 14.68 -5.17 -13.35
CA TYR A 47 13.27 -4.83 -13.18
C TYR A 47 12.80 -3.88 -14.27
N LEU A 48 13.59 -2.84 -14.57
CA LEU A 48 13.26 -1.90 -15.64
C LEU A 48 13.15 -2.63 -16.98
N GLU A 49 14.09 -3.51 -17.32
CA GLU A 49 14.07 -4.27 -18.59
C GLU A 49 12.82 -5.17 -18.69
N ILE A 50 12.41 -5.84 -17.62
CA ILE A 50 11.20 -6.67 -17.59
C ILE A 50 9.96 -5.80 -17.81
N VAL A 51 9.84 -4.70 -17.07
CA VAL A 51 8.67 -3.83 -17.12
C VAL A 51 8.56 -3.11 -18.47
N GLU A 52 9.66 -2.63 -19.04
CA GLU A 52 9.68 -2.02 -20.38
C GLU A 52 9.26 -3.01 -21.47
N LYS A 53 9.68 -4.29 -21.35
CA LYS A 53 9.22 -5.35 -22.26
C LYS A 53 7.73 -5.64 -22.12
N MET A 54 7.19 -5.63 -20.90
CA MET A 54 5.76 -5.81 -20.65
C MET A 54 4.94 -4.62 -21.18
N ALA A 55 5.41 -3.39 -20.96
CA ALA A 55 4.75 -2.16 -21.38
C ALA A 55 4.91 -1.88 -22.89
N GLY A 56 5.97 -2.40 -23.52
CA GLY A 56 6.30 -2.10 -24.92
C GLY A 56 6.81 -0.68 -25.16
N ALA A 57 7.21 0.03 -24.09
CA ALA A 57 7.64 1.42 -24.11
C ALA A 57 8.63 1.69 -22.95
N PRO A 58 9.43 2.77 -23.01
CA PRO A 58 10.23 3.22 -21.88
C PRO A 58 9.33 3.53 -20.68
N VAL A 59 9.81 3.20 -19.48
CA VAL A 59 9.06 3.42 -18.23
C VAL A 59 9.84 4.27 -17.23
N MET A 60 9.09 4.91 -16.34
CA MET A 60 9.61 5.60 -15.17
C MET A 60 9.06 4.91 -13.92
N PRO A 61 9.91 4.55 -12.94
CA PRO A 61 9.42 4.14 -11.63
C PRO A 61 8.68 5.31 -10.95
N HIS A 62 7.59 5.05 -10.22
CA HIS A 62 6.94 6.07 -9.39
C HIS A 62 7.89 6.51 -8.27
N PRO A 63 8.06 7.81 -7.99
CA PRO A 63 8.88 8.27 -6.87
C PRO A 63 8.40 7.71 -5.53
N GLN A 64 7.09 7.73 -5.30
CA GLN A 64 6.49 7.11 -4.13
C GLN A 64 6.70 5.58 -4.17
N LYS A 65 7.53 5.08 -3.27
CA LYS A 65 7.77 3.64 -3.06
C LYS A 65 6.94 3.15 -1.88
N VAL A 66 6.63 1.87 -1.82
CA VAL A 66 5.95 1.30 -0.66
C VAL A 66 6.77 0.13 -0.15
N ALA A 67 7.29 0.23 1.07
CA ALA A 67 7.68 -0.94 1.85
C ALA A 67 6.46 -1.48 2.59
N ARG A 68 6.43 -2.79 2.84
CA ARG A 68 5.47 -3.38 3.77
C ARG A 68 6.20 -4.14 4.86
N VAL A 69 5.87 -3.81 6.10
CA VAL A 69 6.39 -4.48 7.30
C VAL A 69 5.21 -5.18 7.97
N TRP A 70 5.07 -6.49 7.74
CA TRP A 70 3.89 -7.22 8.20
C TRP A 70 4.20 -8.12 9.38
N PHE A 71 3.49 -7.88 10.48
CA PHE A 71 3.65 -8.63 11.72
C PHE A 71 2.86 -9.95 11.69
N PRO A 72 3.40 -11.00 12.34
CA PRO A 72 2.67 -12.26 12.55
C PRO A 72 1.50 -12.05 13.51
N LYS A 73 0.45 -12.87 13.38
CA LYS A 73 -0.73 -12.84 14.27
C LYS A 73 -1.42 -11.46 14.36
N TYR A 74 -1.41 -10.71 13.26
CA TYR A 74 -2.06 -9.41 13.14
C TYR A 74 -2.90 -9.32 11.86
N THR A 75 -3.71 -10.35 11.65
CA THR A 75 -4.32 -10.67 10.35
C THR A 75 -5.47 -9.74 9.97
N GLU A 76 -6.17 -9.13 10.94
CA GLU A 76 -7.31 -8.22 10.71
C GLU A 76 -6.92 -6.94 9.95
N HIS A 77 -5.63 -6.60 9.93
CA HIS A 77 -5.13 -5.41 9.26
C HIS A 77 -4.52 -5.69 7.89
N THR A 78 -4.57 -6.95 7.44
CA THR A 78 -3.97 -7.38 6.17
C THR A 78 -4.59 -6.59 5.03
N THR A 79 -3.78 -6.19 4.04
CA THR A 79 -4.28 -5.40 2.90
C THR A 79 -5.46 -6.13 2.24
N PRO A 80 -6.66 -5.51 2.21
CA PRO A 80 -7.86 -6.12 1.67
C PRO A 80 -7.76 -6.34 0.16
N LYS A 81 -8.77 -7.04 -0.39
CA LYS A 81 -8.92 -7.26 -1.84
C LYS A 81 -9.15 -5.92 -2.53
N HIS A 82 -8.33 -5.56 -3.50
CA HIS A 82 -8.45 -4.28 -4.19
C HIS A 82 -7.80 -4.30 -5.58
N GLN A 83 -8.10 -3.24 -6.35
CA GLN A 83 -7.32 -2.81 -7.51
C GLN A 83 -6.41 -1.64 -7.08
N ASP A 84 -5.15 -1.65 -7.49
CA ASP A 84 -4.15 -0.63 -7.12
C ASP A 84 -4.55 0.79 -7.56
N PHE A 85 -5.34 0.91 -8.64
CA PHE A 85 -5.69 2.20 -9.24
C PHE A 85 -6.30 3.19 -8.24
N VAL A 86 -7.17 2.77 -7.32
CA VAL A 86 -7.82 3.71 -6.38
C VAL A 86 -6.84 4.38 -5.42
N HIS A 87 -5.68 3.76 -5.19
CA HIS A 87 -4.65 4.28 -4.29
C HIS A 87 -3.56 5.05 -5.04
N PHE A 88 -3.18 4.60 -6.24
CA PHE A 88 -2.01 5.14 -6.94
C PHE A 88 -2.35 5.98 -8.17
N GLN A 89 -3.45 5.68 -8.85
CA GLN A 89 -3.98 6.43 -9.99
C GLN A 89 -2.94 6.64 -11.12
N GLY A 90 -3.23 7.55 -12.05
CA GLY A 90 -2.46 7.76 -13.28
C GLY A 90 -3.03 6.93 -14.43
N SER A 91 -2.23 6.04 -15.02
CA SER A 91 -2.64 5.16 -16.11
C SER A 91 -3.08 3.79 -15.59
N PHE A 92 -4.08 3.17 -16.24
CA PHE A 92 -4.44 1.77 -15.99
C PHE A 92 -3.32 0.80 -16.41
N ASP A 93 -2.47 1.24 -17.34
CA ASP A 93 -1.34 0.49 -17.86
C ASP A 93 -0.11 0.57 -16.95
N ASN A 94 -0.18 1.30 -15.84
CA ASN A 94 0.87 1.26 -14.82
C ASN A 94 1.03 -0.18 -14.31
N ILE A 95 2.28 -0.59 -14.11
CA ILE A 95 2.64 -1.95 -13.68
C ILE A 95 3.10 -1.90 -12.23
N THR A 96 2.47 -2.69 -11.37
CA THR A 96 2.97 -3.00 -10.03
C THR A 96 3.96 -4.14 -10.08
N CYS A 97 5.02 -4.01 -9.31
CA CYS A 97 6.01 -5.02 -8.99
C CYS A 97 6.03 -5.20 -7.47
N TRP A 98 5.62 -6.38 -7.02
CA TRP A 98 5.77 -6.78 -5.63
C TRP A 98 6.92 -7.78 -5.53
N ALA A 99 7.85 -7.55 -4.60
CA ALA A 99 8.97 -8.46 -4.36
C ALA A 99 9.21 -8.62 -2.85
N PRO A 100 9.33 -9.84 -2.31
CA PRO A 100 9.71 -10.03 -0.93
C PRO A 100 11.21 -9.75 -0.75
N ILE A 101 11.60 -9.23 0.42
CA ILE A 101 13.02 -8.93 0.71
C ILE A 101 13.80 -10.20 1.08
N GLY A 102 13.11 -11.23 1.58
CA GLY A 102 13.64 -12.55 1.87
C GLY A 102 12.65 -13.63 1.43
N ASP A 103 12.94 -14.89 1.74
CA ASP A 103 12.04 -15.99 1.41
C ASP A 103 10.67 -15.77 2.06
N CYS A 104 9.61 -15.95 1.28
CA CYS A 104 8.23 -15.73 1.67
C CYS A 104 7.42 -16.99 1.36
N PRO A 105 7.47 -18.01 2.24
CA PRO A 105 6.55 -19.13 2.14
C PRO A 105 5.12 -18.63 2.38
N ILE A 106 4.13 -19.38 1.89
CA ILE A 106 2.74 -18.94 1.83
C ILE A 106 2.18 -18.55 3.22
N GLU A 107 2.61 -19.23 4.29
CA GLU A 107 2.21 -18.90 5.67
C GLU A 107 2.73 -17.55 6.16
N LEU A 108 3.76 -16.98 5.52
CA LEU A 108 4.30 -15.66 5.84
C LEU A 108 3.48 -14.52 5.20
N GLY A 109 2.53 -14.86 4.32
CA GLY A 109 1.57 -13.90 3.80
C GLY A 109 2.05 -13.13 2.57
N GLY A 110 2.42 -13.85 1.51
CA GLY A 110 2.70 -13.29 0.19
C GLY A 110 1.46 -12.67 -0.48
N LEU A 111 1.51 -12.39 -1.78
CA LEU A 111 0.34 -11.90 -2.50
C LEU A 111 -0.50 -13.02 -3.12
N ALA A 112 -1.81 -12.80 -3.16
CA ALA A 112 -2.73 -13.54 -3.99
C ALA A 112 -3.37 -12.61 -5.02
N VAL A 113 -3.63 -13.14 -6.22
CA VAL A 113 -4.24 -12.40 -7.33
C VAL A 113 -5.40 -13.19 -7.92
N ILE A 114 -6.35 -12.50 -8.54
CA ILE A 114 -7.33 -13.12 -9.43
C ILE A 114 -6.81 -12.95 -10.87
N PRO A 115 -6.39 -14.03 -11.54
CA PRO A 115 -5.92 -13.96 -12.93
C PRO A 115 -6.96 -13.30 -13.83
N GLU A 116 -6.49 -12.52 -14.80
CA GLU A 116 -7.32 -11.85 -15.82
C GLU A 116 -8.34 -10.82 -15.30
N SER A 117 -8.45 -10.59 -13.99
CA SER A 117 -9.38 -9.59 -13.41
C SER A 117 -9.18 -8.16 -13.94
N HIS A 118 -7.95 -7.80 -14.34
CA HIS A 118 -7.66 -6.51 -14.99
C HIS A 118 -8.34 -6.33 -16.35
N LYS A 119 -8.73 -7.42 -17.03
CA LYS A 119 -9.37 -7.36 -18.36
C LYS A 119 -10.78 -6.79 -18.33
N VAL A 120 -11.37 -6.64 -17.14
CA VAL A 120 -12.63 -5.90 -16.95
C VAL A 120 -12.48 -4.42 -17.33
N ASN A 121 -11.24 -3.91 -17.38
CA ASN A 121 -10.85 -2.63 -17.97
C ASN A 121 -11.61 -1.42 -17.42
N ARG A 122 -11.97 -1.49 -16.14
CA ARG A 122 -12.51 -0.41 -15.34
C ARG A 122 -12.15 -0.62 -13.88
N VAL A 123 -12.28 0.45 -13.12
CA VAL A 123 -12.25 0.39 -11.66
C VAL A 123 -13.59 -0.17 -11.19
N LEU A 124 -13.54 -1.22 -10.38
CA LEU A 124 -14.70 -1.84 -9.75
C LEU A 124 -15.17 -1.00 -8.56
N ASP A 125 -16.34 -1.32 -8.02
CA ASP A 125 -16.85 -0.61 -6.86
C ASP A 125 -16.04 -1.00 -5.62
N HIS A 126 -15.39 -0.01 -5.01
CA HIS A 126 -14.72 -0.15 -3.72
C HIS A 126 -15.63 0.32 -2.60
N HIS A 127 -15.54 -0.40 -1.49
CA HIS A 127 -16.32 -0.22 -0.27
C HIS A 127 -15.41 0.01 0.93
N PHE A 128 -15.95 0.56 2.01
CA PHE A 128 -15.24 0.67 3.28
C PHE A 128 -14.72 -0.70 3.76
N SER A 129 -13.47 -0.73 4.24
CA SER A 129 -12.91 -1.87 4.98
C SER A 129 -11.84 -1.45 5.98
N LEU A 130 -11.54 -2.33 6.94
CA LEU A 130 -10.31 -2.25 7.71
C LEU A 130 -9.10 -2.74 6.90
N GLY A 131 -7.91 -2.31 7.33
CA GLY A 131 -6.64 -2.66 6.69
C GLY A 131 -6.03 -1.52 5.88
N ALA A 132 -4.84 -1.76 5.35
CA ALA A 132 -4.12 -0.76 4.58
C ALA A 132 -4.92 -0.33 3.33
N GLY A 133 -5.07 0.97 3.12
CA GLY A 133 -5.87 1.53 2.01
C GLY A 133 -7.37 1.70 2.31
N ALA A 134 -7.91 1.07 3.35
CA ALA A 134 -9.28 1.21 3.85
C ALA A 134 -10.41 0.96 2.83
N LEU A 135 -10.09 0.33 1.69
CA LEU A 135 -11.00 0.10 0.58
C LEU A 135 -10.94 -1.36 0.14
N ILE A 136 -12.09 -2.00 -0.04
CA ILE A 136 -12.21 -3.39 -0.48
C ILE A 136 -13.10 -3.48 -1.72
N VAL A 137 -12.76 -4.39 -2.63
CA VAL A 137 -13.64 -4.84 -3.72
C VAL A 137 -14.28 -6.15 -3.31
N ASP A 138 -15.60 -6.27 -3.50
CA ASP A 138 -16.28 -7.57 -3.50
C ASP A 138 -16.28 -8.13 -4.92
N GLU A 139 -15.31 -9.00 -5.20
CA GLU A 139 -15.18 -9.63 -6.51
C GLU A 139 -16.38 -10.51 -6.88
N THR A 140 -17.18 -10.94 -5.90
CA THR A 140 -18.29 -11.87 -6.12
C THR A 140 -19.56 -11.18 -6.62
N GLU A 141 -19.63 -9.85 -6.51
CA GLU A 141 -20.71 -9.02 -7.07
C GLU A 141 -20.53 -8.72 -8.56
N HIS A 142 -19.42 -9.18 -9.16
CA HIS A 142 -19.07 -8.91 -10.56
C HIS A 142 -19.08 -10.21 -11.38
N GLU A 143 -20.14 -10.43 -12.16
CA GLU A 143 -20.35 -11.66 -12.94
C GLU A 143 -19.22 -11.97 -13.94
N GLU A 144 -18.52 -10.95 -14.43
CA GLU A 144 -17.38 -11.12 -15.34
C GLU A 144 -16.08 -11.53 -14.64
N ILE A 145 -16.02 -11.44 -13.31
CA ILE A 145 -14.88 -11.89 -12.53
C ILE A 145 -15.05 -13.36 -12.19
N ASN A 146 -14.04 -14.15 -12.50
CA ASN A 146 -13.90 -15.51 -12.00
C ASN A 146 -13.11 -15.47 -10.68
N PRO A 147 -13.73 -15.64 -9.49
CA PRO A 147 -13.11 -15.40 -8.19
C PRO A 147 -12.19 -16.55 -7.75
N VAL A 148 -11.35 -17.05 -8.66
CA VAL A 148 -10.34 -18.07 -8.40
C VAL A 148 -9.02 -17.37 -8.08
N TRP A 149 -8.62 -17.48 -6.81
CA TRP A 149 -7.41 -16.87 -6.30
C TRP A 149 -6.18 -17.75 -6.57
N HIS A 150 -5.10 -17.12 -7.03
CA HIS A 150 -3.81 -17.74 -7.28
C HIS A 150 -2.74 -17.11 -6.38
N SER A 151 -1.89 -17.95 -5.79
CA SER A 151 -0.74 -17.55 -5.00
C SER A 151 0.32 -18.67 -5.05
N THR A 152 1.50 -18.40 -4.50
CA THR A 152 2.64 -19.33 -4.46
C THR A 152 3.55 -18.97 -3.28
N ASP A 153 4.47 -19.88 -2.95
CA ASP A 153 5.68 -19.55 -2.21
C ASP A 153 6.60 -18.70 -3.08
N TYR A 154 7.37 -17.80 -2.45
CA TYR A 154 8.38 -16.96 -3.10
C TYR A 154 9.72 -17.13 -2.41
N GLU A 155 10.80 -17.01 -3.15
CA GLU A 155 12.18 -16.92 -2.64
C GLU A 155 12.74 -15.51 -2.82
N ALA A 156 13.80 -15.19 -2.08
CA ALA A 156 14.50 -13.92 -2.27
C ALA A 156 14.99 -13.76 -3.71
N GLY A 157 14.51 -12.73 -4.40
CA GLY A 157 14.80 -12.46 -5.82
C GLY A 157 13.60 -12.71 -6.75
N ASP A 158 12.56 -13.39 -6.28
CA ASP A 158 11.30 -13.47 -7.02
C ASP A 158 10.57 -12.12 -7.02
N ALA A 159 9.76 -11.91 -8.06
CA ALA A 159 8.90 -10.73 -8.17
C ALA A 159 7.59 -11.07 -8.90
N LEU A 160 6.50 -10.47 -8.44
CA LEU A 160 5.18 -10.56 -9.05
C LEU A 160 4.83 -9.24 -9.72
N PHE A 161 4.50 -9.29 -11.02
CA PHE A 161 4.14 -8.13 -11.81
C PHE A 161 2.68 -8.19 -12.25
N PHE A 162 1.94 -7.08 -12.13
CA PHE A 162 0.55 -7.00 -12.59
C PHE A 162 0.10 -5.56 -12.89
N PRO A 163 -0.83 -5.34 -13.83
CA PRO A 163 -1.42 -4.02 -14.09
C PRO A 163 -2.31 -3.52 -12.94
N MET A 164 -2.53 -2.20 -12.87
CA MET A 164 -3.29 -1.51 -11.79
C MET A 164 -4.69 -2.07 -11.53
N LEU A 165 -5.34 -2.62 -12.56
CA LEU A 165 -6.71 -3.12 -12.44
C LEU A 165 -6.79 -4.59 -11.99
N THR A 166 -5.66 -5.23 -11.68
CA THR A 166 -5.65 -6.60 -11.18
C THR A 166 -6.17 -6.62 -9.74
N ILE A 167 -7.22 -7.40 -9.49
CA ILE A 167 -7.72 -7.66 -8.15
C ILE A 167 -6.69 -8.54 -7.43
N HIS A 168 -6.19 -8.04 -6.31
CA HIS A 168 -5.19 -8.73 -5.51
C HIS A 168 -5.39 -8.42 -4.03
N GLN A 169 -4.78 -9.23 -3.17
CA GLN A 169 -4.77 -9.03 -1.72
C GLN A 169 -3.46 -9.54 -1.13
N ALA A 170 -3.11 -9.04 0.05
CA ALA A 170 -2.10 -9.69 0.86
C ALA A 170 -2.70 -10.93 1.54
N LEU A 171 -1.94 -12.02 1.60
CA LEU A 171 -2.29 -13.16 2.44
C LEU A 171 -1.92 -12.85 3.91
N PRO A 172 -2.69 -13.37 4.87
CA PRO A 172 -2.39 -13.22 6.28
C PRO A 172 -1.07 -13.90 6.65
N ASN A 173 -0.31 -13.28 7.55
CA ASN A 173 0.88 -13.87 8.13
C ASN A 173 0.48 -14.74 9.34
N TYR A 174 0.45 -16.05 9.11
CA TYR A 174 0.12 -17.10 10.07
C TYR A 174 1.33 -17.66 10.80
N THR A 175 2.54 -17.18 10.52
CA THR A 175 3.71 -17.60 11.29
C THR A 175 3.58 -17.20 12.75
N GLU A 176 4.30 -17.89 13.63
CA GLU A 176 4.23 -17.63 15.05
C GLU A 176 4.88 -16.30 15.43
N ASP A 177 6.01 -15.98 14.78
CA ASP A 177 6.90 -14.90 15.19
C ASP A 177 7.69 -14.25 14.04
N ARG A 178 7.44 -14.55 12.76
CA ARG A 178 8.26 -14.00 11.67
C ARG A 178 7.63 -12.76 11.03
N LEU A 179 8.42 -11.71 10.82
CA LEU A 179 8.04 -10.57 10.00
C LEU A 179 8.08 -10.91 8.51
N ARG A 180 7.10 -10.42 7.76
CA ARG A 180 7.18 -10.34 6.30
C ARG A 180 7.63 -8.95 5.88
N LEU A 181 8.70 -8.87 5.11
CA LEU A 181 9.15 -7.63 4.48
C LEU A 181 9.01 -7.73 2.97
N SER A 182 8.38 -6.74 2.35
CA SER A 182 8.25 -6.66 0.90
C SER A 182 8.40 -5.23 0.38
N LEU A 183 8.67 -5.14 -0.91
CA LEU A 183 8.76 -3.92 -1.70
C LEU A 183 7.64 -3.93 -2.74
N ASP A 184 6.91 -2.83 -2.82
CA ASP A 184 5.79 -2.66 -3.73
C ASP A 184 6.09 -1.40 -4.57
N ASN A 185 6.63 -1.62 -5.78
CA ASN A 185 7.06 -0.57 -6.69
C ASN A 185 6.08 -0.45 -7.85
N ARG A 186 5.80 0.77 -8.31
CA ARG A 186 4.97 1.03 -9.49
C ARG A 186 5.80 1.65 -10.59
N TYR A 187 5.47 1.33 -11.82
CA TYR A 187 6.13 1.84 -13.02
C TYR A 187 5.07 2.36 -13.98
N MET A 188 5.35 3.51 -14.58
CA MET A 188 4.47 4.15 -15.55
C MET A 188 5.18 4.29 -16.89
N ILE A 189 4.44 4.26 -17.99
CA ILE A 189 5.00 4.58 -19.31
C ILE A 189 5.43 6.05 -19.33
N VAL A 190 6.57 6.35 -19.95
CA VAL A 190 7.00 7.74 -20.14
C VAL A 190 6.03 8.46 -21.08
N GLY A 191 5.45 9.57 -20.60
CA GLY A 191 4.43 10.36 -21.31
C GLY A 191 2.99 10.08 -20.85
N ASP A 192 2.75 9.03 -20.06
CA ASP A 192 1.46 8.79 -19.42
C ASP A 192 1.24 9.67 -18.19
N ASN A 193 -0.02 9.83 -17.79
CA ASN A 193 -0.39 10.62 -16.62
C ASN A 193 0.13 10.03 -15.31
N VAL A 194 0.70 10.88 -14.45
CA VAL A 194 1.03 10.57 -13.06
C VAL A 194 0.15 11.40 -12.13
N ALA A 195 -0.44 10.76 -11.13
CA ALA A 195 -1.18 11.49 -10.10
C ALA A 195 -0.22 12.23 -9.17
N GLU A 196 -0.52 13.48 -8.82
CA GLU A 196 0.38 14.37 -8.09
C GLU A 196 0.87 13.80 -6.75
N HIS A 197 0.03 13.05 -6.04
CA HIS A 197 0.38 12.42 -4.77
C HIS A 197 1.42 11.29 -4.93
N MET A 198 1.57 10.72 -6.13
CA MET A 198 2.63 9.74 -6.42
C MET A 198 4.02 10.36 -6.54
N LEU A 199 4.11 11.69 -6.59
CA LEU A 199 5.37 12.44 -6.62
C LEU A 199 5.86 12.85 -5.23
N THR A 200 5.10 12.53 -4.17
CA THR A 200 5.48 12.75 -2.78
C THR A 200 5.87 11.44 -2.08
N PRO A 201 6.58 11.49 -0.94
CA PRO A 201 6.82 10.30 -0.14
C PRO A 201 5.53 9.63 0.33
N HIS A 202 5.56 8.31 0.51
CA HIS A 202 4.40 7.55 0.97
C HIS A 202 3.96 8.05 2.36
N SER A 203 2.67 8.38 2.48
CA SER A 203 2.09 9.09 3.64
C SER A 203 2.51 8.55 5.02
N PRO A 204 2.55 7.22 5.28
CA PRO A 204 2.99 6.69 6.57
C PRO A 204 4.40 7.11 7.00
N SER A 205 5.26 7.56 6.07
CA SER A 205 6.59 8.08 6.41
C SER A 205 6.55 9.41 7.15
N GLN A 206 5.55 10.25 6.89
CA GLN A 206 5.47 11.63 7.38
C GLN A 206 6.71 12.48 7.00
N LEU A 207 7.39 12.13 5.91
CA LEU A 207 8.60 12.79 5.45
C LEU A 207 8.35 13.62 4.18
N THR A 208 9.18 14.64 4.00
CA THR A 208 9.41 15.29 2.70
C THR A 208 10.62 14.66 1.99
N TRP A 209 10.83 14.99 0.72
CA TRP A 209 12.02 14.53 -0.01
C TRP A 209 13.31 15.11 0.58
N GLU A 210 13.24 16.34 1.05
CA GLU A 210 14.32 17.05 1.74
C GLU A 210 14.71 16.35 3.05
N ASP A 211 13.75 15.70 3.72
CA ASP A 211 14.03 14.87 4.89
C ASP A 211 14.72 13.55 4.52
N ILE A 212 14.43 12.97 3.35
CA ILE A 212 14.89 11.63 2.94
C ILE A 212 16.34 11.63 2.45
N TYR A 213 16.71 12.64 1.67
CA TYR A 213 17.99 12.71 0.95
C TYR A 213 19.28 13.05 1.72
N PRO A 214 19.29 13.63 2.94
CA PRO A 214 20.52 14.13 3.57
C PRO A 214 21.63 13.09 3.73
N ASP A 215 21.28 11.83 4.01
CA ASP A 215 22.24 10.75 4.30
C ASP A 215 22.52 9.84 3.09
N TRP A 216 22.01 10.18 1.92
CA TRP A 216 22.28 9.41 0.70
C TRP A 216 23.71 9.64 0.22
N ARG A 217 24.34 8.58 -0.28
CA ARG A 217 25.70 8.60 -0.81
C ARG A 217 25.79 9.21 -2.21
N HIS A 218 24.69 9.20 -2.96
CA HIS A 218 24.66 9.70 -4.32
C HIS A 218 23.39 10.53 -4.60
N ASP A 219 23.52 11.44 -5.57
CA ASP A 219 22.46 12.39 -5.95
C ASP A 219 21.73 12.01 -7.25
N ASP A 220 22.18 10.97 -7.95
CA ASP A 220 21.70 10.53 -9.28
C ASP A 220 20.20 10.24 -9.33
N LEU A 221 19.61 9.80 -8.22
CA LEU A 221 18.17 9.54 -8.11
C LEU A 221 17.39 10.63 -7.35
N LYS A 222 18.04 11.70 -6.89
CA LYS A 222 17.30 12.77 -6.19
C LYS A 222 16.43 13.53 -7.17
N TYR A 223 15.11 13.49 -6.95
CA TYR A 223 14.11 14.12 -7.84
C TYR A 223 14.17 13.67 -9.31
N TYR A 224 14.61 12.43 -9.58
CA TYR A 224 14.84 11.93 -10.95
C TYR A 224 13.61 12.09 -11.86
N TRP A 225 12.41 12.00 -11.31
CA TRP A 225 11.16 12.10 -12.07
C TRP A 225 10.96 13.45 -12.73
N LYS A 226 11.61 14.51 -12.23
CA LYS A 226 11.57 15.85 -12.86
C LYS A 226 12.27 15.88 -14.23
N ALA A 227 13.07 14.86 -14.55
CA ALA A 227 13.70 14.73 -15.86
C ALA A 227 12.77 14.10 -16.91
N TYR A 228 11.60 13.61 -16.52
CA TYR A 228 10.61 13.00 -17.40
C TYR A 228 9.46 13.98 -17.69
N ASP A 229 8.91 13.91 -18.90
CA ASP A 229 7.81 14.77 -19.36
C ASP A 229 6.45 14.06 -19.21
N ASN A 230 6.24 13.42 -18.06
CA ASN A 230 4.96 12.78 -17.73
C ASN A 230 3.97 13.86 -17.25
N PRO A 231 2.77 13.98 -17.86
CA PRO A 231 1.76 14.93 -17.39
C PRO A 231 1.32 14.63 -15.97
N VAL A 232 1.31 15.66 -15.11
CA VAL A 232 0.84 15.52 -13.73
C VAL A 232 -0.66 15.85 -13.68
N VAL A 233 -1.44 14.96 -13.09
CA VAL A 233 -2.88 15.14 -12.86
C VAL A 233 -3.20 15.20 -11.38
N ALA A 234 -4.25 15.93 -11.02
CA ALA A 234 -4.73 15.98 -9.64
C ALA A 234 -5.18 14.59 -9.16
N GLN A 235 -5.03 14.33 -7.86
CA GLN A 235 -5.55 13.11 -7.25
C GLN A 235 -7.09 13.12 -7.29
N ASP A 236 -7.70 12.03 -7.76
CA ASP A 236 -9.12 11.78 -7.64
C ASP A 236 -9.45 11.31 -6.21
N MET A 237 -10.08 12.18 -5.43
CA MET A 237 -10.45 11.90 -4.04
C MET A 237 -11.75 11.11 -3.92
N SER A 238 -12.51 10.93 -5.00
CA SER A 238 -13.87 10.37 -4.95
C SER A 238 -13.92 8.94 -4.38
N TYR A 239 -12.90 8.11 -4.64
CA TYR A 239 -12.82 6.76 -4.08
C TYR A 239 -12.70 6.78 -2.55
N ARG A 240 -11.83 7.65 -2.03
CA ARG A 240 -11.62 7.80 -0.58
C ARG A 240 -12.84 8.42 0.09
N GLU A 241 -13.44 9.41 -0.55
CA GLU A 241 -14.65 10.08 -0.06
C GLU A 241 -15.83 9.10 0.00
N LYS A 242 -16.03 8.27 -1.04
CA LYS A 242 -17.06 7.23 -1.06
C LYS A 242 -16.88 6.25 0.10
N GLY A 243 -15.67 5.72 0.29
CA GLY A 243 -15.37 4.81 1.42
C GLY A 243 -15.57 5.47 2.79
N LEU A 244 -15.23 6.76 2.94
CA LEU A 244 -15.45 7.49 4.19
C LEU A 244 -16.94 7.68 4.49
N LEU A 245 -17.74 8.05 3.48
CA LEU A 245 -19.20 8.20 3.63
C LEU A 245 -19.86 6.88 4.02
N GLU A 246 -19.46 5.78 3.37
CA GLU A 246 -19.94 4.44 3.73
C GLU A 246 -19.54 4.06 5.16
N ALA A 247 -18.31 4.35 5.59
CA ALA A 247 -17.89 4.14 6.98
C ALA A 247 -18.75 4.93 7.97
N ILE A 248 -19.08 6.18 7.65
CA ILE A 248 -19.97 7.01 8.48
C ILE A 248 -21.37 6.38 8.61
N ASP A 249 -21.94 5.93 7.51
CA ASP A 249 -23.28 5.33 7.51
C ASP A 249 -23.29 3.98 8.26
N LEU A 250 -22.25 3.16 8.07
CA LEU A 250 -22.05 1.91 8.81
C LEU A 250 -21.88 2.17 10.31
N ALA A 251 -21.10 3.18 10.70
CA ALA A 251 -20.91 3.54 12.10
C ALA A 251 -22.23 3.97 12.76
N ARG A 252 -23.06 4.78 12.08
CA ARG A 252 -24.41 5.13 12.55
C ARG A 252 -25.32 3.91 12.71
N ALA A 253 -25.14 2.90 11.86
CA ALA A 253 -25.84 1.62 11.96
C ALA A 253 -25.27 0.69 13.07
N GLY A 254 -24.22 1.11 13.79
CA GLY A 254 -23.62 0.36 14.89
C GLY A 254 -22.53 -0.64 14.46
N ASN A 255 -21.98 -0.52 13.25
CA ASN A 255 -20.86 -1.34 12.81
C ASN A 255 -19.58 -0.99 13.61
N GLU A 256 -19.06 -1.96 14.37
CA GLU A 256 -17.92 -1.75 15.28
C GLU A 256 -16.63 -1.40 14.54
N ASP A 257 -16.36 -2.01 13.38
CA ASP A 257 -15.17 -1.75 12.57
C ASP A 257 -15.15 -0.33 12.02
N ALA A 258 -16.30 0.16 11.55
CA ALA A 258 -16.46 1.52 11.08
C ALA A 258 -16.26 2.53 12.21
N ILE A 259 -16.87 2.29 13.38
CA ILE A 259 -16.66 3.12 14.58
C ILE A 259 -15.17 3.14 14.96
N PHE A 260 -14.51 1.99 14.96
CA PHE A 260 -13.10 1.86 15.26
C PHE A 260 -12.24 2.67 14.26
N ALA A 261 -12.48 2.53 12.97
CA ALA A 261 -11.72 3.25 11.93
C ALA A 261 -11.88 4.78 12.03
N LEU A 262 -13.11 5.25 12.23
CA LEU A 262 -13.42 6.67 12.41
C LEU A 262 -12.75 7.24 13.67
N LYS A 263 -12.85 6.52 14.79
CA LYS A 263 -12.18 6.90 16.05
C LYS A 263 -10.66 6.97 15.88
N ARG A 264 -10.08 5.99 15.20
CA ARG A 264 -8.63 5.91 14.95
C ARG A 264 -8.17 7.08 14.07
N SER A 265 -8.91 7.41 13.02
CA SER A 265 -8.63 8.57 12.16
C SER A 265 -8.62 9.87 12.96
N ALA A 266 -9.66 10.11 13.78
CA ALA A 266 -9.75 11.31 14.62
C ALA A 266 -8.65 11.42 15.68
N LYS A 267 -8.16 10.28 16.19
CA LYS A 267 -7.05 10.24 17.15
C LYS A 267 -5.71 10.57 16.49
N ASN A 268 -5.45 9.99 15.33
CA ASN A 268 -4.10 10.00 14.75
C ASN A 268 -3.82 11.24 13.90
N ASP A 269 -4.87 11.88 13.35
CA ASP A 269 -4.77 13.14 12.59
C ASP A 269 -5.91 14.08 12.96
N PRO A 270 -5.91 14.62 14.19
CA PRO A 270 -7.03 15.40 14.71
C PRO A 270 -7.24 16.74 13.97
N ASP A 271 -6.21 17.23 13.27
CA ASP A 271 -6.26 18.52 12.57
C ASP A 271 -6.77 18.40 11.13
N SER A 272 -6.69 17.19 10.54
CA SER A 272 -7.13 16.93 9.15
C SER A 272 -8.37 16.04 9.05
N VAL A 273 -8.90 15.54 10.17
CA VAL A 273 -10.11 14.72 10.18
C VAL A 273 -11.34 15.51 9.74
N ALA A 274 -12.20 14.89 8.92
CA ALA A 274 -13.42 15.54 8.44
C ALA A 274 -14.38 15.86 9.62
N PRO A 275 -15.01 17.05 9.66
CA PRO A 275 -15.95 17.42 10.73
C PRO A 275 -17.09 16.42 10.92
N GLU A 276 -17.54 15.80 9.83
CA GLU A 276 -18.59 14.79 9.85
C GLU A 276 -18.21 13.56 10.67
N VAL A 277 -16.93 13.17 10.66
CA VAL A 277 -16.42 12.06 11.50
C VAL A 277 -16.57 12.39 12.98
N LEU A 278 -16.17 13.60 13.39
CA LEU A 278 -16.27 14.04 14.78
C LEU A 278 -17.73 14.08 15.24
N ASN A 279 -18.62 14.62 14.41
CA ASN A 279 -20.05 14.67 14.70
C ASN A 279 -20.64 13.27 14.90
N VAL A 280 -20.30 12.30 14.05
CA VAL A 280 -20.80 10.92 14.16
C VAL A 280 -20.27 10.24 15.43
N LEU A 281 -19.00 10.44 15.77
CA LEU A 281 -18.43 9.90 17.01
C LEU A 281 -19.11 10.49 18.25
N ASP A 282 -19.40 11.80 18.24
CA ASP A 282 -20.14 12.48 19.31
C ASP A 282 -21.60 11.98 19.40
N GLU A 283 -22.30 11.81 18.27
CA GLU A 283 -23.65 11.23 18.18
C GLU A 283 -23.71 9.84 18.84
N LEU A 284 -22.67 9.03 18.63
CA LEU A 284 -22.55 7.67 19.17
C LEU A 284 -21.99 7.62 20.60
N GLY A 285 -21.64 8.76 21.20
CA GLY A 285 -21.05 8.84 22.54
C GLY A 285 -19.64 8.23 22.64
N VAL A 286 -18.92 8.16 21.51
CA VAL A 286 -17.58 7.56 21.43
C VAL A 286 -16.52 8.61 21.76
N THR A 287 -15.84 8.47 22.90
CA THR A 287 -14.77 9.38 23.28
C THR A 287 -13.48 9.09 22.50
N VAL A 288 -12.90 10.11 21.88
CA VAL A 288 -11.56 10.09 21.28
C VAL A 288 -10.55 10.56 22.32
N GLU A 289 -9.74 9.62 22.84
CA GLU A 289 -8.61 9.97 23.70
C GLU A 289 -7.51 10.57 22.81
N ARG A 290 -7.19 11.85 23.06
CA ARG A 290 -6.07 12.56 22.43
C ARG A 290 -4.73 12.13 23.02
#